data_AF-A0A2Z2K830-F1
#
_entry.id   AF-A0A2Z2K830-F1
#
_cell.length_a   1.000
_cell.length_b   1.000
_cell.length_c   1.000
_cell.angle_alpha   90.00
_cell.angle_beta   90.00
_cell.angle_gamma   90.00
#
_symmetry.space_group_name_H-M   'P 1'
#
loop_
_entity.id
_entity.type
_entity.pdbx_description
1 polymer ?
#
loop_
_entity_poly.entity_id
_entity_poly.type
_entity_poly.pdbx_seq_one_letter_code
_entity_poly.pdbx_strand_id
1 'polypeptide(L)'
;MWFSAMQLVGGIILSVGWIPQIMQILRTRSVADLSLKSYLLMLLGIGLMEVYAIHLSLSGVGLAFLITNSLSLSVVSVVVVLMLRFRSR
;
A
#
# COMPACT_ATOMS: atom_id res chain seq x y z
N MET A 1 8.72 -9.91 -20.34
CA MET A 1 7.49 -10.57 -19.87
C MET A 1 7.67 -11.22 -18.50
N TRP A 2 8.70 -12.05 -18.27
CA TRP A 2 8.92 -12.71 -16.97
C TRP A 2 9.03 -11.74 -15.76
N PHE A 3 9.87 -10.70 -15.86
CA PHE A 3 9.98 -9.70 -14.79
C PHE A 3 8.68 -8.95 -14.49
N SER A 4 7.88 -8.65 -15.51
CA SER A 4 6.56 -8.02 -15.34
C SER A 4 5.59 -8.95 -14.61
N ALA A 5 5.63 -10.26 -14.90
CA ALA A 5 4.83 -11.25 -14.19
C ALA A 5 5.27 -11.35 -12.71
N MET A 6 6.58 -11.38 -12.44
CA MET A 6 7.10 -11.35 -11.06
C MET A 6 6.66 -10.08 -10.32
N GLN A 7 6.70 -8.92 -10.98
CA GLN A 7 6.22 -7.65 -10.42
C GLN A 7 4.75 -7.74 -10.04
N LEU A 8 3.89 -8.16 -10.98
CA LEU A 8 2.43 -8.26 -10.76
C LEU A 8 2.10 -9.26 -9.65
N VAL A 9 2.67 -10.46 -9.69
CA VAL A 9 2.44 -11.50 -8.68
C VAL A 9 2.93 -11.05 -7.32
N GLY A 10 4.15 -10.50 -7.24
CA GLY A 10 4.71 -9.96 -6.01
C GLY A 10 3.85 -8.84 -5.42
N GLY A 11 3.40 -7.89 -6.25
CA GLY A 11 2.52 -6.80 -5.83
C GLY A 11 1.16 -7.28 -5.32
N ILE A 12 0.58 -8.31 -5.94
CA ILE A 12 -0.66 -8.94 -5.47
C ILE A 12 -0.44 -9.60 -4.11
N ILE A 13 0.63 -10.39 -3.95
CA ILE A 13 0.96 -11.06 -2.69
C ILE A 13 1.12 -10.04 -1.57
N LEU A 14 1.87 -8.96 -1.81
CA LEU A 14 2.05 -7.89 -0.83
C LEU A 14 0.73 -7.22 -0.45
N SER A 15 -0.16 -7.00 -1.42
CA SER A 15 -1.45 -6.35 -1.20
C SER A 15 -2.43 -7.25 -0.43
N VAL A 16 -2.48 -8.54 -0.78
CA VAL A 16 -3.28 -9.54 -0.05
C VAL A 16 -2.75 -9.74 1.37
N GLY A 17 -1.43 -9.63 1.57
CA GLY A 17 -0.79 -9.70 2.89
C GLY A 17 -1.29 -8.67 3.90
N TRP A 18 -1.89 -7.56 3.44
CA TRP A 18 -2.50 -6.54 4.31
C TRP A 18 -3.91 -6.88 4.79
N ILE A 19 -4.60 -7.83 4.15
CA ILE A 19 -5.99 -8.18 4.47
C ILE A 19 -6.14 -8.57 5.96
N PRO A 20 -5.29 -9.44 6.54
CA PRO A 20 -5.40 -9.80 7.96
C PRO A 20 -5.28 -8.57 8.87
N GLN A 21 -4.37 -7.64 8.58
CA GLN A 21 -4.17 -6.42 9.37
C GLN A 21 -5.39 -5.49 9.29
N ILE A 22 -5.97 -5.31 8.10
CA ILE A 22 -7.19 -4.52 7.92
C ILE A 22 -8.36 -5.16 8.67
N MET A 23 -8.53 -6.47 8.54
CA MET A 23 -9.58 -7.22 9.25
C MET A 23 -9.40 -7.13 10.76
N GLN A 24 -8.16 -7.20 11.27
CA GLN A 24 -7.87 -7.06 12.68
C GLN A 24 -8.29 -5.67 13.19
N ILE A 25 -7.88 -4.59 12.52
CA ILE A 25 -8.24 -3.22 12.90
C ILE A 25 -9.77 -3.03 12.90
N LEU A 26 -10.46 -3.55 11.89
CA LEU A 26 -11.93 -3.45 11.81
C LEU A 26 -12.65 -4.25 12.91
N ARG A 27 -12.13 -5.43 13.26
CA ARG A 27 -12.71 -6.32 14.28
C ARG A 27 -12.45 -5.83 15.69
N THR A 28 -11.21 -5.49 16.02
CA THR A 28 -10.81 -5.06 17.36
C THR A 28 -11.12 -3.59 17.62
N ARG A 29 -11.23 -2.78 16.56
CA ARG A 29 -11.36 -1.31 16.62
C ARG A 29 -10.27 -0.65 17.46
N SER A 30 -9.12 -1.31 17.61
CA SER A 30 -7.97 -0.83 18.37
C SER A 30 -6.72 -0.82 17.50
N VAL A 31 -5.97 0.28 17.62
CA VAL A 31 -4.68 0.50 16.94
C VAL A 31 -3.60 0.97 17.92
N ALA A 32 -3.79 0.70 19.22
CA ALA A 32 -2.89 1.14 20.28
C ALA A 32 -1.45 0.63 20.10
N ASP A 33 -1.30 -0.61 19.64
CA ASP A 33 0.00 -1.26 19.43
C ASP A 33 0.68 -0.89 18.10
N LEU A 34 0.00 -0.10 17.26
CA LEU A 34 0.48 0.24 15.92
C LEU A 34 1.07 1.67 15.88
N SER A 35 2.31 1.77 15.39
CA SER A 35 2.99 3.06 15.18
C SER A 35 2.42 3.79 13.96
N LEU A 36 1.49 4.74 14.15
CA LEU A 36 0.98 5.58 13.06
C LEU A 36 2.10 6.25 12.25
N LYS A 37 3.20 6.65 12.92
CA LYS A 37 4.34 7.28 12.25
C LYS A 37 4.94 6.36 11.18
N SER A 38 5.07 5.07 11.46
CA SER A 38 5.61 4.10 10.50
C SER A 38 4.72 3.98 9.26
N TYR A 39 3.40 3.92 9.46
CA TYR A 39 2.44 3.85 8.36
C TYR A 39 2.36 5.14 7.54
N LEU A 40 2.53 6.31 8.16
CA LEU A 40 2.62 7.58 7.46
C LEU A 40 3.91 7.68 6.62
N LEU A 41 5.05 7.19 7.14
CA LEU A 41 6.30 7.14 6.39
C LEU A 41 6.20 6.17 5.19
N MET A 42 5.55 5.02 5.37
CA MET A 42 5.23 4.13 4.25
C MET A 42 4.33 4.80 3.22
N LEU A 43 3.26 5.47 3.65
CA LEU A 43 2.36 6.20 2.75
C LEU A 43 3.14 7.25 1.93
N LEU A 44 4.03 8.02 2.59
CA LEU A 44 4.89 8.98 1.92
C LEU A 44 5.84 8.29 0.92
N GLY A 45 6.55 7.24 1.34
CA GLY A 45 7.48 6.51 0.48
C GLY A 45 6.81 5.89 -0.75
N ILE A 46 5.68 5.19 -0.54
CA ILE A 46 4.90 4.59 -1.64
C ILE A 46 4.32 5.68 -2.53
N GLY A 47 3.90 6.82 -1.98
CA GLY A 47 3.44 7.98 -2.74
C GLY A 47 4.52 8.57 -3.64
N LEU A 48 5.77 8.69 -3.15
CA LEU A 48 6.90 9.11 -3.99
C LEU A 48 7.19 8.09 -5.10
N MET A 49 7.12 6.81 -4.79
CA MET A 49 7.27 5.74 -5.79
C MET A 49 6.14 5.74 -6.82
N GLU A 50 4.93 6.18 -6.45
CA GLU A 50 3.80 6.30 -7.38
C GLU A 50 4.06 7.37 -8.43
N VAL A 51 4.54 8.54 -8.01
CA VAL A 51 4.94 9.62 -8.92
C VAL A 51 6.01 9.12 -9.89
N TYR A 52 7.00 8.38 -9.39
CA TYR A 52 8.02 7.76 -10.24
C TYR A 52 7.43 6.70 -11.19
N ALA A 53 6.50 5.87 -10.72
CA ALA A 53 5.86 4.84 -11.55
C ALA A 53 5.03 5.45 -12.69
N ILE A 54 4.32 6.54 -12.42
CA ILE A 54 3.58 7.30 -13.42
C ILE A 54 4.55 7.83 -14.48
N HIS A 55 5.65 8.47 -14.08
CA HIS A 55 6.66 8.97 -15.00
C HIS A 55 7.25 7.84 -15.89
N LEU A 56 7.54 6.68 -15.30
CA LEU A 56 8.03 5.52 -16.04
C LEU A 56 6.99 5.03 -17.07
N SER A 57 5.71 4.94 -16.65
CA SER A 57 4.61 4.51 -17.52
C SER A 57 4.39 5.42 -18.73
N LEU A 58 4.53 6.73 -18.57
CA LEU A 58 4.44 7.71 -19.65
C LEU A 58 5.58 7.56 -20.66
N SER A 59 6.72 7.01 -20.24
CA SER A 59 7.86 6.70 -21.10
C SER A 59 7.68 5.36 -21.86
N GLY A 60 6.52 4.71 -21.71
CA GLY A 60 6.16 3.45 -22.38
C GLY A 60 6.64 2.18 -21.67
N VAL A 61 7.17 2.28 -20.44
CA VAL A 61 7.73 1.14 -19.69
C VAL A 61 7.14 1.11 -18.28
N GLY A 62 7.21 -0.01 -17.56
CA GLY A 62 6.90 -0.02 -16.12
C GLY A 62 5.41 0.00 -15.75
N LEU A 63 4.51 -0.27 -16.69
CA LEU A 63 3.06 -0.40 -16.40
C LEU A 63 2.78 -1.39 -15.25
N ALA A 64 3.49 -2.52 -15.22
CA ALA A 64 3.38 -3.50 -14.13
C ALA A 64 3.77 -2.91 -12.77
N PHE A 65 4.82 -2.08 -12.73
CA PHE A 65 5.23 -1.40 -11.50
C PHE A 65 4.17 -0.39 -11.06
N LEU A 66 3.66 0.43 -11.98
CA LEU A 66 2.56 1.36 -11.71
C LEU A 66 1.35 0.64 -11.12
N ILE A 67 0.82 -0.40 -11.78
CA ILE A 67 -0.34 -1.15 -11.29
C ILE A 67 -0.15 -1.61 -9.83
N THR A 68 1.01 -2.19 -9.53
CA THR A 68 1.28 -2.73 -8.19
C THR A 68 1.54 -1.65 -7.15
N ASN A 69 2.16 -0.53 -7.55
CA ASN A 69 2.40 0.59 -6.65
C ASN A 69 1.09 1.33 -6.34
N SER A 70 0.20 1.51 -7.33
CA SER A 70 -1.14 2.08 -7.13
C SER A 70 -1.97 1.22 -6.17
N LEU A 71 -1.90 -0.11 -6.30
CA LEU A 71 -2.57 -1.03 -5.38
C LEU A 71 -1.99 -0.93 -3.96
N SER A 72 -0.66 -0.89 -3.83
CA SER A 72 0.02 -0.72 -2.54
C SER A 72 -0.35 0.62 -1.88
N LEU A 73 -0.39 1.70 -2.66
CA LEU A 73 -0.76 3.04 -2.22
C LEU A 73 -2.22 3.06 -1.72
N SER A 74 -3.13 2.40 -2.44
CA SER A 74 -4.53 2.28 -2.05
C SER A 74 -4.68 1.53 -0.73
N VAL A 75 -3.98 0.41 -0.58
CA VAL A 75 -4.02 -0.42 0.63
C VAL A 75 -3.45 0.33 1.84
N VAL A 76 -2.25 0.92 1.73
CA VAL A 76 -1.66 1.66 2.85
C VAL A 76 -2.51 2.89 3.23
N SER A 77 -3.14 3.55 2.24
CA SER A 77 -4.07 4.65 2.50
C SER A 77 -5.29 4.17 3.31
N VAL A 78 -5.89 3.03 2.95
CA VAL A 78 -6.97 2.42 3.74
C VAL A 78 -6.52 2.15 5.17
N VAL A 79 -5.34 1.56 5.36
CA VAL A 79 -4.82 1.28 6.72
C VAL A 79 -4.64 2.56 7.51
N VAL A 80 -4.01 3.60 6.94
CA VAL A 80 -3.83 4.90 7.60
C VAL A 80 -5.17 5.53 7.97
N VAL A 81 -6.17 5.51 7.07
CA VAL A 81 -7.52 6.03 7.35
C VAL A 81 -8.18 5.28 8.51
N LEU A 82 -8.07 3.94 8.55
CA LEU A 82 -8.60 3.15 9.65
C LEU A 82 -7.88 3.46 10.97
N MET A 83 -6.55 3.60 10.94
CA MET A 83 -5.78 3.98 12.13
C MET A 83 -6.17 5.35 12.67
N LEU A 84 -6.34 6.35 11.80
CA LEU A 84 -6.81 7.68 12.20
C LEU A 84 -8.21 7.62 12.81
N ARG A 85 -9.11 6.79 12.25
CA ARG A 85 -10.49 6.63 12.75
C ARG A 85 -10.56 5.98 14.13
N PHE A 86 -9.71 4.98 14.41
CA PHE A 86 -9.77 4.19 15.65
C PHE A 86 -8.77 4.62 16.73
N ARG A 87 -7.87 5.58 16.45
CA ARG A 87 -6.89 6.08 17.45
C ARG A 87 -7.50 6.97 18.55
N SER A 88 -8.64 7.59 18.30
CA SER A 88 -9.31 8.51 19.24
C SER A 88 -10.46 7.88 20.03
N ARG A 89 -10.66 6.56 19.92
CA ARG A 89 -11.63 5.79 20.70
C ARG A 89 -10.88 4.90 21.67
#